data_AF-A0A7V2SI41-F1
#
_entry.id   AF-A0A7V2SI41-F1
#
_cell.length_a   1.000
_cell.length_b   1.000
_cell.length_c   1.000
_cell.angle_alpha   90.00
_cell.angle_beta   90.00
_cell.angle_gamma   90.00
#
_symmetry.space_group_name_H-M   'P 1'
#
loop_
_entity.id
_entity.type
_entity.pdbx_description
1 polymer ?
#
loop_
_entity_poly.entity_id
_entity_poly.type
_entity_poly.pdbx_seq_one_letter_code
_entity_poly.pdbx_strand_id
1 'polypeptide(L)'
;MGECRELWCGEWPRLQREYLTALMAPTGAARDLEVLVATLRKEAEQFSPKRRETLEKIVAKIAASVTVPAFLRRLSQDPAFANRLRGLGQGDTEEGFCPEATAPAEIQLTRLLRRRVRRVRKLRKTLMRRESDRTLHRLRIAFKKLRYLMEESRELADPVRSARALKLLKEIQDLLGEYHDLTVERPMLRSWCRRACNAKEKKVVQKVRRKMKRRRKELRSAIEKRLSDFDRSRQLFEEYFYLEPSVECGKKSQGVS
;
A
#
# COMPACT_ATOMS: atom_id res chain seq x y z
N MET A 1 -10.24 7.61 -5.93
CA MET A 1 -9.82 8.78 -6.76
C MET A 1 -9.01 8.40 -8.00
N GLY A 2 -7.78 7.87 -7.87
CA GLY A 2 -6.95 7.57 -9.06
C GLY A 2 -7.35 6.32 -9.86
N GLU A 3 -8.17 5.45 -9.28
CA GLU A 3 -8.50 4.14 -9.84
C GLU A 3 -9.60 4.19 -10.92
N CYS A 4 -10.49 5.17 -10.83
CA CYS A 4 -11.61 5.42 -11.73
C CYS A 4 -11.43 6.70 -12.58
N ARG A 5 -10.19 7.21 -12.74
CA ARG A 5 -9.93 8.43 -13.53
C ARG A 5 -10.52 8.35 -14.93
N GLU A 6 -10.54 7.15 -15.51
CA GLU A 6 -11.04 6.91 -16.86
C GLU A 6 -12.57 7.05 -16.98
N LEU A 7 -13.28 7.12 -15.85
CA LEU A 7 -14.72 7.40 -15.80
C LEU A 7 -15.00 8.91 -15.67
N TRP A 8 -13.97 9.74 -15.55
CA TRP A 8 -14.09 11.18 -15.39
C TRP A 8 -13.50 11.90 -16.59
N CYS A 9 -14.30 12.78 -17.17
CA CYS A 9 -13.90 13.63 -18.29
C CYS A 9 -13.59 15.06 -17.82
N GLY A 10 -14.16 15.48 -16.68
CA GLY A 10 -13.84 16.74 -16.03
C GLY A 10 -12.46 16.78 -15.36
N GLU A 11 -12.01 17.99 -15.02
CA GLU A 11 -10.69 18.22 -14.42
C GLU A 11 -10.58 17.80 -12.95
N TRP A 12 -11.70 17.57 -12.27
CA TRP A 12 -11.75 17.39 -10.82
C TRP A 12 -10.76 16.33 -10.29
N PRO A 13 -10.67 15.08 -10.81
CA PRO A 13 -9.71 14.11 -10.28
C PRO A 13 -8.25 14.49 -10.51
N ARG A 14 -7.95 15.28 -11.56
CA ARG A 14 -6.62 15.82 -11.81
C ARG A 14 -6.27 16.86 -10.75
N LEU A 15 -7.15 17.84 -10.55
CA LEU A 15 -6.97 18.91 -9.57
C LEU A 15 -6.84 18.38 -8.15
N GLN A 16 -7.69 17.41 -7.76
CA GLN A 16 -7.59 16.80 -6.43
C GLN A 16 -6.30 16.00 -6.27
N ARG A 17 -5.83 15.31 -7.32
CA ARG A 17 -4.55 14.58 -7.25
C ARG A 17 -3.36 15.51 -7.10
N GLU A 18 -3.30 16.58 -7.89
CA GLU A 18 -2.23 17.58 -7.80
C GLU A 18 -2.17 18.18 -6.40
N TYR A 19 -3.32 18.58 -5.88
CA TYR A 19 -3.46 19.12 -4.54
C TYR A 19 -3.03 18.13 -3.45
N LEU A 20 -3.57 16.90 -3.45
CA LEU A 20 -3.21 15.88 -2.46
C LEU A 20 -1.73 15.48 -2.56
N THR A 21 -1.14 15.52 -3.77
CA THR A 21 0.29 15.26 -3.96
C THR A 21 1.13 16.36 -3.32
N ALA A 22 0.77 17.64 -3.54
CA ALA A 22 1.43 18.77 -2.90
C ALA A 22 1.33 18.71 -1.37
N LEU A 23 0.18 18.26 -0.84
CA LEU A 23 -0.03 18.05 0.58
C LEU A 23 0.85 16.94 1.18
N MET A 24 0.97 15.80 0.48
CA MET A 24 1.74 14.65 0.95
C MET A 24 3.25 14.82 0.79
N ALA A 25 3.71 15.62 -0.18
CA ALA A 25 5.13 15.82 -0.47
C ALA A 25 5.96 16.24 0.77
N PRO A 26 5.56 17.24 1.58
CA PRO A 26 6.34 17.66 2.74
C PRO A 26 6.32 16.65 3.91
N THR A 27 5.36 15.72 3.96
CA THR A 27 5.20 14.80 5.10
C THR A 27 5.99 13.50 4.93
N GLY A 28 6.43 13.19 3.71
CA GLY A 28 7.08 11.91 3.39
C GLY A 28 8.37 11.67 4.17
N ALA A 29 9.28 12.66 4.21
CA ALA A 29 10.57 12.51 4.89
C ALA A 29 10.42 12.35 6.41
N ALA A 30 9.49 13.09 7.03
CA ALA A 30 9.18 12.96 8.45
C ALA A 30 8.63 11.55 8.73
N ARG A 31 7.72 11.06 7.88
CA ARG A 31 7.15 9.72 8.02
C ARG A 31 8.20 8.62 7.88
N ASP A 32 9.12 8.74 6.92
CA ASP A 32 10.20 7.75 6.74
C ASP A 32 11.09 7.67 7.99
N LEU A 33 11.39 8.80 8.64
CA LEU A 33 12.15 8.82 9.89
C LEU A 33 11.37 8.21 11.07
N GLU A 34 10.06 8.47 11.19
CA GLU A 34 9.21 7.82 12.19
C GLU A 34 9.19 6.30 12.03
N VAL A 35 9.06 5.82 10.79
CA VAL A 35 9.08 4.39 10.47
C VAL A 35 10.43 3.78 10.82
N LEU A 36 11.55 4.45 10.48
CA LEU A 36 12.88 4.01 10.89
C LEU A 36 13.02 3.93 12.42
N VAL A 37 12.54 4.94 13.16
CA VAL A 37 12.57 4.95 14.62
C VAL A 37 11.80 3.76 15.19
N ALA A 38 10.61 3.47 14.68
CA ALA A 38 9.81 2.32 15.10
C ALA A 38 10.54 0.99 14.80
N THR A 39 11.12 0.85 13.61
CA THR A 39 11.91 -0.33 13.23
C THR A 39 13.11 -0.53 14.16
N LEU A 40 13.85 0.54 14.48
CA LEU A 40 15.02 0.46 15.36
C LEU A 40 14.67 0.06 16.80
N ARG A 41 13.54 0.53 17.34
CA ARG A 41 13.05 0.11 18.67
C ARG A 41 12.75 -1.39 18.71
N LYS A 42 12.02 -1.90 17.71
CA LYS A 42 11.75 -3.35 17.56
C LYS A 42 13.03 -4.18 17.43
N GLU A 43 14.08 -3.63 16.81
CA GLU A 43 15.38 -4.27 16.73
C GLU A 43 16.14 -4.26 18.07
N ALA A 44 15.97 -3.21 18.88
CA ALA A 44 16.60 -3.07 20.19
C ALA A 44 16.12 -4.11 21.22
N GLU A 45 14.86 -4.52 21.13
CA GLU A 45 14.29 -5.61 21.95
C GLU A 45 15.08 -6.92 21.82
N GLN A 46 15.64 -7.17 20.64
CA GLN A 46 16.35 -8.42 20.33
C GLN A 46 17.86 -8.36 20.64
N PHE A 47 18.35 -7.28 21.23
CA PHE A 47 19.75 -7.08 21.58
C PHE A 47 20.02 -7.23 23.08
N SER A 48 21.28 -7.55 23.40
CA SER A 48 21.76 -7.58 24.79
C SER A 48 21.64 -6.19 25.45
N PRO A 49 21.52 -6.09 26.79
CA PRO A 49 21.27 -4.82 27.49
C PRO A 49 22.19 -3.68 27.07
N LYS A 50 23.51 -3.93 27.01
CA LYS A 50 24.53 -2.93 26.60
C LYS A 50 24.34 -2.43 25.16
N ARG A 51 23.90 -3.29 24.25
CA ARG A 51 23.65 -2.92 22.84
C ARG A 51 22.29 -2.25 22.68
N ARG A 52 21.28 -2.70 23.42
CA ARG A 52 19.95 -2.08 23.50
C ARG A 52 20.08 -0.63 23.94
N GLU A 53 20.76 -0.37 25.06
CA GLU A 53 21.01 0.99 25.56
C GLU A 53 21.70 1.89 24.51
N THR A 54 22.68 1.34 23.78
CA THR A 54 23.37 2.09 22.72
C THR A 54 22.44 2.37 21.53
N LEU A 55 21.56 1.43 21.18
CA LEU A 55 20.60 1.61 20.09
C LEU A 55 19.49 2.59 20.48
N GLU A 56 19.02 2.58 21.73
CA GLU A 56 18.06 3.57 22.23
C GLU A 56 18.62 5.00 22.19
N LYS A 57 19.90 5.18 22.50
CA LYS A 57 20.59 6.49 22.33
C LYS A 57 20.59 6.95 20.86
N ILE A 58 20.80 6.03 19.91
CA ILE A 58 20.71 6.32 18.47
C ILE A 58 19.27 6.68 18.10
N VAL A 59 18.29 5.90 18.58
CA VAL A 59 16.86 6.15 18.35
C VAL A 59 16.47 7.53 18.84
N ALA A 60 16.86 7.93 20.05
CA ALA A 60 16.57 9.26 20.59
C ALA A 60 17.13 10.38 19.70
N LYS A 61 18.36 10.24 19.21
CA LYS A 61 18.98 11.22 18.29
C LYS A 61 18.24 11.33 16.95
N ILE A 62 17.78 10.21 16.39
CA ILE A 62 17.00 10.21 15.13
C ILE A 62 15.61 10.79 15.38
N ALA A 63 14.94 10.38 16.46
CA ALA A 63 13.60 10.87 16.82
C ALA A 63 13.60 12.39 17.04
N ALA A 64 14.62 12.95 17.69
CA ALA A 64 14.78 14.39 17.86
C ALA A 64 14.95 15.15 16.52
N SER A 65 15.33 14.47 15.44
CA SER A 65 15.42 15.07 14.10
C SER A 65 14.10 15.01 13.30
N VAL A 66 13.10 14.28 13.80
CA VAL A 66 11.76 14.26 13.21
C VAL A 66 11.12 15.61 13.48
N THR A 67 10.96 16.40 12.42
CA THR A 67 10.27 17.69 12.49
C THR A 67 8.94 17.56 11.78
N VAL A 68 7.86 17.96 12.45
CA VAL A 68 6.60 18.27 11.76
C VAL A 68 6.87 19.55 10.97
N PRO A 69 6.78 19.52 9.63
CA PRO A 69 7.03 20.72 8.83
C PRO A 69 6.18 21.88 9.35
N ALA A 70 6.76 23.05 9.59
CA ALA A 70 6.01 24.25 10.01
C ALA A 70 4.84 24.55 9.07
N PHE A 71 5.00 24.17 7.80
CA PHE A 71 3.96 24.11 6.78
C PHE A 71 2.69 23.38 7.23
N LEU A 72 2.76 22.21 7.87
CA LEU A 72 1.57 21.47 8.30
C LEU A 72 0.80 22.18 9.41
N ARG A 73 1.51 22.82 10.34
CA ARG A 73 0.87 23.66 11.37
C ARG A 73 0.11 24.81 10.75
N ARG A 74 0.76 25.54 9.83
CA ARG A 74 0.12 26.64 9.08
C ARG A 74 -1.08 26.16 8.27
N LEU A 75 -0.93 25.03 7.58
CA LEU A 75 -1.98 24.47 6.74
C LEU A 75 -3.21 24.04 7.55
N SER A 76 -3.02 23.46 8.74
CA SER A 76 -4.14 23.10 9.63
C SER A 76 -4.97 24.30 10.10
N GLN A 77 -4.39 25.51 10.04
CA GLN A 77 -5.03 26.76 10.44
C GLN A 77 -5.56 27.55 9.25
N ASP A 78 -5.33 27.09 8.02
CA ASP A 78 -5.73 27.80 6.80
C ASP A 78 -7.23 27.56 6.49
N PRO A 79 -8.08 28.60 6.51
CA PRO A 79 -9.49 28.45 6.17
C PRO A 79 -9.72 27.96 4.73
N ALA A 80 -8.83 28.28 3.79
CA ALA A 80 -8.91 27.79 2.42
C ALA A 80 -8.67 26.27 2.34
N PHE A 81 -7.75 25.76 3.16
CA PHE A 81 -7.52 24.32 3.32
C PHE A 81 -8.77 23.64 3.88
N ALA A 82 -9.37 24.18 4.94
CA ALA A 82 -10.60 23.63 5.54
C ALA A 82 -11.80 23.64 4.57
N ASN A 83 -11.98 24.74 3.82
CA ASN A 83 -13.01 24.84 2.77
C ASN A 83 -12.81 23.79 1.68
N ARG A 84 -11.57 23.58 1.23
CA ARG A 84 -11.27 22.58 0.21
C ARG A 84 -11.48 21.15 0.70
N LEU A 85 -11.16 20.86 1.96
CA LEU A 85 -11.50 19.56 2.57
C LEU A 85 -13.01 19.31 2.62
N ARG A 86 -13.82 20.34 2.92
CA ARG A 86 -15.28 20.25 2.84
C ARG A 86 -15.75 19.96 1.41
N GLY A 87 -15.18 20.64 0.42
CA GLY A 87 -15.49 20.40 -1.00
C GLY A 87 -15.18 18.99 -1.49
N LEU A 88 -14.17 18.30 -0.91
CA LEU A 88 -13.92 16.88 -1.21
C LEU A 88 -15.07 15.96 -0.77
N GLY A 89 -15.74 16.29 0.34
CA GLY A 89 -16.82 15.48 0.91
C GLY A 89 -18.18 15.69 0.24
N GLN A 90 -18.32 16.79 -0.51
CA GLN A 90 -19.57 17.11 -1.21
C GLN A 90 -19.69 16.39 -2.56
N GLY A 91 -18.59 15.79 -3.06
CA GLY A 91 -18.53 15.22 -4.40
C GLY A 91 -18.60 16.31 -5.47
N ASP A 92 -18.11 16.02 -6.67
CA ASP A 92 -18.56 16.79 -7.83
C ASP A 92 -20.02 16.38 -8.09
N THR A 93 -20.91 17.35 -8.29
CA THR A 93 -22.18 17.13 -8.97
C THR A 93 -21.91 16.43 -10.31
N GLU A 94 -22.88 15.71 -10.88
CA GLU A 94 -22.72 14.78 -12.01
C GLU A 94 -21.98 15.31 -13.27
N GLU A 95 -21.69 16.62 -13.32
CA GLU A 95 -21.04 17.40 -14.40
C GLU A 95 -19.61 16.97 -14.80
N GLY A 96 -18.99 16.01 -14.10
CA GLY A 96 -17.61 15.58 -14.37
C GLY A 96 -17.42 14.21 -15.01
N PHE A 97 -18.45 13.35 -15.01
CA PHE A 97 -18.34 11.99 -15.53
C PHE A 97 -18.24 11.96 -17.06
N CYS A 98 -17.52 10.96 -17.59
CA CYS A 98 -17.55 10.72 -19.02
C CYS A 98 -18.91 10.17 -19.47
N PRO A 99 -19.39 10.47 -20.68
CA PRO A 99 -20.63 9.90 -21.21
C PRO A 99 -20.66 8.36 -21.21
N GLU A 100 -19.50 7.73 -21.36
CA GLU A 100 -19.32 6.28 -21.33
C GLU A 100 -19.39 5.69 -19.91
N ALA A 101 -19.46 6.53 -18.86
CA ALA A 101 -19.62 6.12 -17.46
C ALA A 101 -21.07 5.75 -17.09
N THR A 102 -21.96 5.65 -18.08
CA THR A 102 -23.39 5.30 -17.93
C THR A 102 -23.67 3.79 -17.82
N ALA A 103 -22.69 2.94 -18.15
CA ALA A 103 -22.83 1.49 -17.98
C ALA A 103 -22.94 1.09 -16.49
N PRO A 104 -23.63 -0.02 -16.16
CA PRO A 104 -23.71 -0.56 -14.80
C PRO A 104 -22.34 -0.64 -14.11
N ALA A 105 -22.32 -0.30 -12.83
CA ALA A 105 -21.09 -0.22 -12.04
C ALA A 105 -20.29 -1.52 -12.09
N GLU A 106 -20.95 -2.68 -12.06
CA GLU A 106 -20.37 -4.01 -12.09
C GLU A 106 -19.57 -4.24 -13.38
N ILE A 107 -20.08 -3.78 -14.53
CA ILE A 107 -19.42 -3.91 -15.83
C ILE A 107 -18.14 -3.06 -15.84
N GLN A 108 -18.23 -1.82 -15.37
CA GLN A 108 -17.09 -0.90 -15.33
C GLN A 108 -16.01 -1.39 -14.35
N LEU A 109 -16.42 -1.82 -13.16
CA LEU A 109 -15.54 -2.36 -12.12
C LEU A 109 -14.88 -3.66 -12.57
N THR A 110 -15.61 -4.55 -13.28
CA THR A 110 -15.04 -5.76 -13.87
C THR A 110 -13.93 -5.43 -14.88
N ARG A 111 -14.16 -4.43 -15.76
CA ARG A 111 -13.14 -3.99 -16.72
C ARG A 111 -11.92 -3.42 -16.02
N LEU A 112 -12.12 -2.57 -15.01
CA LEU A 112 -11.03 -1.99 -14.19
C LEU A 112 -10.25 -3.08 -13.47
N LEU A 113 -10.93 -4.04 -12.82
CA LEU A 113 -10.32 -5.14 -12.09
C LEU A 113 -9.42 -5.98 -13.01
N ARG A 114 -9.94 -6.38 -14.18
CA ARG A 114 -9.18 -7.11 -15.20
C ARG A 114 -7.93 -6.34 -15.63
N ARG A 115 -8.02 -5.02 -15.83
CA ARG A 115 -6.86 -4.16 -16.16
C ARG A 115 -5.82 -4.15 -15.03
N ARG A 116 -6.23 -4.03 -13.77
CA ARG A 116 -5.33 -4.03 -12.60
C ARG A 116 -4.61 -5.37 -12.44
N VAL A 117 -5.33 -6.48 -12.58
CA VAL A 117 -4.75 -7.83 -12.55
C VAL A 117 -3.74 -8.02 -13.68
N ARG A 118 -4.08 -7.61 -14.92
CA ARG A 118 -3.14 -7.66 -16.05
C ARG A 118 -1.88 -6.82 -15.78
N ARG A 119 -2.02 -5.65 -15.15
CA ARG A 119 -0.88 -4.80 -14.79
C ARG A 119 0.05 -5.48 -13.79
N VAL A 120 -0.51 -6.10 -12.74
CA VAL A 120 0.27 -6.89 -11.76
C VAL A 120 1.00 -8.03 -12.47
N ARG A 121 0.32 -8.82 -13.30
CA ARG A 121 0.92 -9.93 -14.07
C ARG A 121 2.05 -9.45 -15.00
N LYS A 122 1.87 -8.32 -15.68
CA LYS A 122 2.93 -7.73 -16.54
C LYS A 122 4.17 -7.38 -15.71
N LEU A 123 3.99 -6.73 -14.56
CA LEU A 123 5.09 -6.37 -13.67
C LEU A 123 5.78 -7.62 -13.07
N ARG A 124 5.00 -8.66 -12.74
CA ARG A 124 5.55 -9.96 -12.31
C ARG A 124 6.43 -10.57 -13.40
N LYS A 125 5.96 -10.63 -14.65
CA LYS A 125 6.78 -11.12 -15.78
C LYS A 125 8.06 -10.30 -15.94
N THR A 126 8.00 -8.98 -15.75
CA THR A 126 9.21 -8.13 -15.73
C THR A 126 10.15 -8.51 -14.59
N LEU A 127 9.62 -8.77 -13.40
CA LEU A 127 10.41 -9.17 -12.23
C LEU A 127 11.14 -10.49 -12.44
N MET A 128 10.48 -11.49 -13.04
CA MET A 128 11.06 -12.80 -13.36
C MET A 128 12.21 -12.70 -14.37
N ARG A 129 12.13 -11.76 -15.32
CA ARG A 129 13.21 -11.52 -16.31
C ARG A 129 14.38 -10.74 -15.73
N ARG A 130 14.09 -9.76 -14.88
CA ARG A 130 15.11 -8.92 -14.25
C ARG A 130 14.65 -8.51 -12.87
N GLU A 131 15.34 -9.05 -11.86
CA GLU A 131 15.13 -8.64 -10.49
C GLU A 131 15.55 -7.18 -10.29
N SER A 132 14.65 -6.35 -9.76
CA SER A 132 15.00 -4.99 -9.35
C SER A 132 14.05 -4.44 -8.28
N ASP A 133 14.61 -3.63 -7.38
CA ASP A 133 13.86 -2.88 -6.36
C ASP A 133 12.79 -1.98 -7.00
N ARG A 134 13.09 -1.42 -8.18
CA ARG A 134 12.15 -0.58 -8.92
C ARG A 134 10.93 -1.38 -9.37
N THR A 135 11.11 -2.60 -9.85
CA THR A 135 9.99 -3.48 -10.22
C THR A 135 9.19 -3.90 -8.99
N LEU A 136 9.85 -4.22 -7.87
CA LEU A 136 9.17 -4.56 -6.61
C LEU A 136 8.36 -3.39 -6.04
N HIS A 137 8.90 -2.18 -6.09
CA HIS A 137 8.17 -0.98 -5.69
C HIS A 137 6.94 -0.73 -6.60
N ARG A 138 7.09 -0.91 -7.92
CA ARG A 138 5.97 -0.83 -8.87
C ARG A 138 4.91 -1.91 -8.61
N LEU A 139 5.32 -3.13 -8.25
CA LEU A 139 4.41 -4.19 -7.83
C LEU A 139 3.67 -3.80 -6.55
N ARG A 140 4.37 -3.25 -5.55
CA ARG A 140 3.74 -2.77 -4.30
C ARG A 140 2.61 -1.79 -4.59
N ILE A 141 2.86 -0.82 -5.47
CA ILE A 141 1.84 0.15 -5.89
C ILE A 141 0.69 -0.55 -6.63
N ALA A 142 0.99 -1.44 -7.57
CA ALA A 142 -0.04 -2.14 -8.35
C ALA A 142 -0.94 -3.02 -7.47
N PHE A 143 -0.38 -3.73 -6.49
CA PHE A 143 -1.14 -4.50 -5.51
C PHE A 143 -1.98 -3.58 -4.62
N LYS A 144 -1.43 -2.46 -4.14
CA LYS A 144 -2.17 -1.45 -3.35
C LYS A 144 -3.43 -0.99 -4.08
N LYS A 145 -3.27 -0.65 -5.35
CA LYS A 145 -4.36 -0.21 -6.23
C LYS A 145 -5.40 -1.30 -6.47
N LEU A 146 -4.95 -2.53 -6.73
CA LEU A 146 -5.85 -3.67 -6.91
C LEU A 146 -6.69 -3.93 -5.66
N ARG A 147 -6.07 -3.91 -4.48
CA ARG A 147 -6.77 -4.10 -3.21
C ARG A 147 -7.76 -2.98 -2.93
N TYR A 148 -7.38 -1.72 -3.15
CA TYR A 148 -8.30 -0.60 -2.97
C TYR A 148 -9.53 -0.73 -3.86
N LEU A 149 -9.36 -1.04 -5.15
CA LEU A 149 -10.50 -1.27 -6.03
C LEU A 149 -11.46 -2.32 -5.46
N MET A 150 -10.93 -3.43 -4.93
CA MET A 150 -11.72 -4.52 -4.35
C MET A 150 -12.30 -4.20 -2.97
N GLU A 151 -11.60 -3.42 -2.14
CA GLU A 151 -12.12 -2.96 -0.84
C GLU A 151 -13.35 -2.07 -1.04
N GLU A 152 -13.28 -1.13 -2.01
CA GLU A 152 -14.37 -0.21 -2.33
C GLU A 152 -15.56 -0.92 -3.02
N SER A 153 -15.30 -1.95 -3.82
CA SER A 153 -16.35 -2.67 -4.55
C SER A 153 -16.85 -3.94 -3.86
N ARG A 154 -16.46 -4.16 -2.60
CA ARG A 154 -16.66 -5.45 -1.91
C ARG A 154 -18.14 -5.83 -1.74
N GLU A 155 -19.02 -4.83 -1.66
CA GLU A 155 -20.46 -5.01 -1.44
C GLU A 155 -21.18 -5.55 -2.68
N LEU A 156 -20.57 -5.41 -3.85
CA LEU A 156 -21.06 -5.92 -5.14
C LEU A 156 -20.51 -7.30 -5.48
N ALA A 157 -19.67 -7.88 -4.62
CA ALA A 157 -18.98 -9.13 -4.86
C ALA A 157 -19.49 -10.22 -3.91
N ASP A 158 -19.30 -11.49 -4.30
CA ASP A 158 -19.53 -12.61 -3.38
C ASP A 158 -18.67 -12.43 -2.10
N PRO A 159 -19.26 -12.44 -0.90
CA PRO A 159 -18.54 -12.16 0.35
C PRO A 159 -17.37 -13.10 0.60
N VAL A 160 -17.52 -14.39 0.28
CA VAL A 160 -16.50 -15.42 0.54
C VAL A 160 -15.31 -15.26 -0.41
N ARG A 161 -15.56 -15.11 -1.71
CA ARG A 161 -14.54 -14.83 -2.73
C ARG A 161 -13.82 -13.53 -2.43
N SER A 162 -14.58 -12.48 -2.09
CA SER A 162 -14.02 -11.16 -1.77
C SER A 162 -13.08 -11.22 -0.57
N ALA A 163 -13.50 -11.85 0.53
CA ALA A 163 -12.67 -12.03 1.72
C ALA A 163 -11.37 -12.81 1.43
N ARG A 164 -11.46 -13.91 0.66
CA ARG A 164 -10.29 -14.70 0.27
C ARG A 164 -9.30 -13.91 -0.58
N ALA A 165 -9.81 -13.18 -1.56
CA ALA A 165 -8.98 -12.39 -2.47
C ALA A 165 -8.31 -11.22 -1.74
N LEU A 166 -9.05 -10.49 -0.90
CA LEU A 166 -8.52 -9.39 -0.08
C LEU A 166 -7.47 -9.87 0.93
N LYS A 167 -7.67 -11.05 1.54
CA LYS A 167 -6.67 -11.66 2.43
C LYS A 167 -5.35 -11.91 1.70
N LEU A 168 -5.40 -12.55 0.53
CA LEU A 168 -4.21 -12.80 -0.28
C LEU A 168 -3.49 -11.51 -0.68
N LEU A 169 -4.25 -10.49 -1.11
CA LEU A 169 -3.67 -9.19 -1.48
C LEU A 169 -3.02 -8.50 -0.28
N LYS A 170 -3.61 -8.57 0.92
CA LYS A 170 -3.04 -8.04 2.15
C LYS A 170 -1.72 -8.72 2.49
N GLU A 171 -1.68 -10.05 2.47
CA GLU A 171 -0.46 -10.81 2.77
C GLU A 171 0.70 -10.46 1.79
N ILE A 172 0.40 -10.28 0.50
CA ILE A 172 1.41 -9.85 -0.49
C ILE A 172 1.87 -8.41 -0.22
N GLN A 173 0.94 -7.51 0.12
CA GLN A 173 1.26 -6.12 0.41
C GLN A 173 2.09 -5.95 1.66
N ASP A 174 1.82 -6.71 2.73
CA ASP A 174 2.59 -6.66 3.96
C ASP A 174 4.06 -7.02 3.69
N LEU A 175 4.30 -8.08 2.91
CA LEU A 175 5.65 -8.48 2.50
C LEU A 175 6.34 -7.44 1.61
N LEU A 176 5.64 -6.91 0.62
CA LEU A 176 6.18 -5.87 -0.27
C LEU A 176 6.41 -4.53 0.46
N GLY A 177 5.59 -4.24 1.47
CA GLY A 177 5.70 -3.10 2.38
C GLY A 177 6.98 -3.20 3.19
N GLU A 178 7.14 -4.29 3.95
CA GLU A 178 8.34 -4.52 4.76
C GLU A 178 9.63 -4.51 3.90
N TYR A 179 9.58 -5.11 2.70
CA TYR A 179 10.72 -5.08 1.77
C TYR A 179 11.07 -3.64 1.33
N HIS A 180 10.06 -2.83 1.06
CA HIS A 180 10.22 -1.45 0.64
C HIS A 180 10.79 -0.59 1.78
N ASP A 181 10.27 -0.74 3.00
CA ASP A 181 10.74 -0.02 4.18
C ASP A 181 12.23 -0.31 4.40
N LEU A 182 12.65 -1.58 4.39
CA LEU A 182 14.07 -1.96 4.47
C LEU A 182 14.92 -1.41 3.31
N THR A 183 14.32 -1.10 2.16
CA THR A 183 15.02 -0.49 1.02
C THR A 183 15.28 0.99 1.23
N VAL A 184 14.38 1.69 1.93
CA VAL A 184 14.51 3.11 2.28
C VAL A 184 15.34 3.32 3.56
N GLU A 185 15.06 2.55 4.60
CA GLU A 185 15.68 2.68 5.93
C GLU A 185 17.17 2.35 5.94
N ARG A 186 17.60 1.31 5.21
CA ARG A 186 19.01 0.85 5.24
C ARG A 186 19.99 1.93 4.74
N PRO A 187 19.74 2.62 3.60
CA PRO A 187 20.51 3.79 3.19
C PRO A 187 20.38 4.96 4.17
N MET A 188 19.19 5.23 4.70
CA MET A 188 18.95 6.34 5.63
C MET A 188 19.77 6.18 6.91
N LEU A 189 19.73 5.01 7.55
CA LEU A 189 20.53 4.67 8.71
C LEU A 189 22.03 4.72 8.43
N ARG A 190 22.48 4.32 7.22
CA ARG A 190 23.87 4.45 6.79
C ARG A 190 24.30 5.93 6.70
N SER A 191 23.46 6.76 6.08
CA SER A 191 23.72 8.19 5.91
C SER A 191 23.78 8.91 7.26
N TRP A 192 22.82 8.64 8.14
CA TRP A 192 22.81 9.16 9.50
C TRP A 192 24.07 8.77 10.26
N CYS A 193 24.44 7.49 10.24
CA CYS A 193 25.59 7.02 11.02
C CYS A 193 26.94 7.53 10.50
N ARG A 194 27.06 7.83 9.21
CA ARG A 194 28.26 8.48 8.66
C ARG A 194 28.50 9.87 9.26
N ARG A 195 27.43 10.59 9.61
CA ARG A 195 27.48 11.96 10.10
C ARG A 195 27.56 12.06 11.63
N ALA A 196 26.87 11.16 12.33
CA ALA A 196 26.60 11.34 13.77
C ALA A 196 27.09 10.20 14.69
N CYS A 197 27.55 9.06 14.15
CA CYS A 197 27.96 7.93 14.99
C CYS A 197 29.39 8.08 15.52
N ASN A 198 29.57 7.79 16.81
CA ASN A 198 30.87 7.42 17.39
C ASN A 198 31.26 5.96 17.08
N ALA A 199 32.45 5.51 17.50
CA ALA A 199 32.96 4.17 17.22
C ALA A 199 32.07 3.04 17.77
N LYS A 200 31.46 3.21 18.95
CA LYS A 200 30.56 2.22 19.57
C LYS A 200 29.24 2.14 18.78
N GLU A 201 28.66 3.27 18.44
CA GLU A 201 27.43 3.38 17.65
C GLU A 201 27.60 2.78 16.25
N LYS A 202 28.75 3.03 15.59
CA LYS A 202 29.09 2.42 14.28
C LYS A 202 28.99 0.90 14.33
N LYS A 203 29.52 0.25 15.38
CA LYS A 203 29.46 -1.22 15.55
C LYS A 203 28.02 -1.72 15.70
N VAL A 204 27.19 -1.02 16.47
CA VAL A 204 25.76 -1.38 16.67
C VAL A 204 24.97 -1.20 15.38
N VAL A 205 25.12 -0.05 14.70
CA VAL A 205 24.46 0.22 13.42
C VAL A 205 24.87 -0.80 12.35
N GLN A 206 26.15 -1.18 12.28
CA GLN A 206 26.59 -2.21 11.34
C GLN A 206 25.88 -3.55 11.61
N LYS A 207 25.67 -3.92 12.87
CA LYS A 207 24.93 -5.14 13.24
C LYS A 207 23.46 -5.06 12.84
N VAL A 208 22.77 -3.94 13.12
CA VAL A 208 21.39 -3.72 12.67
C VAL A 208 21.28 -3.81 11.15
N ARG A 209 22.16 -3.14 10.41
CA ARG A 209 22.16 -3.15 8.94
C ARG A 209 22.41 -4.54 8.34
N ARG A 210 23.23 -5.38 8.99
CA ARG A 210 23.42 -6.79 8.60
C ARG A 210 22.14 -7.59 8.78
N LYS A 211 21.42 -7.40 9.88
CA LYS A 211 20.14 -8.06 10.15
C LYS A 211 19.05 -7.61 9.16
N MET A 212 18.92 -6.31 8.91
CA MET A 212 18.05 -5.76 7.86
C MET A 212 18.36 -6.34 6.47
N LYS A 213 19.66 -6.51 6.12
CA LYS A 213 20.05 -7.14 4.85
C LYS A 213 19.59 -8.61 4.78
N ARG A 214 19.73 -9.37 5.88
CA ARG A 214 19.28 -10.76 5.95
C ARG A 214 17.76 -10.86 5.82
N ARG A 215 17.01 -10.06 6.59
CA ARG A 215 15.55 -10.01 6.53
C ARG A 215 15.04 -9.67 5.13
N ARG A 216 15.68 -8.71 4.45
CA ARG A 216 15.34 -8.36 3.07
C ARG A 216 15.54 -9.53 2.08
N LYS A 217 16.54 -10.39 2.31
CA LYS A 217 16.74 -11.62 1.52
C LYS A 217 15.64 -12.64 1.81
N GLU A 218 15.26 -12.84 3.07
CA GLU A 218 14.16 -13.73 3.46
C GLU A 218 12.82 -13.28 2.86
N LEU A 219 12.51 -11.98 2.95
CA LEU A 219 11.33 -11.39 2.35
C LEU A 219 11.27 -11.59 0.84
N ARG A 220 12.42 -11.58 0.14
CA ARG A 220 12.46 -11.83 -1.31
C ARG A 220 11.87 -13.19 -1.64
N SER A 221 12.30 -14.24 -0.95
CA SER A 221 11.79 -15.60 -1.15
C SER A 221 10.31 -15.71 -0.76
N ALA A 222 9.89 -15.06 0.33
CA ALA A 222 8.49 -15.03 0.75
C ALA A 222 7.58 -14.33 -0.28
N ILE A 223 8.04 -13.19 -0.82
CA ILE A 223 7.33 -12.46 -1.89
C ILE A 223 7.17 -13.37 -3.11
N GLU A 224 8.20 -14.06 -3.56
CA GLU A 224 8.10 -14.92 -4.75
C GLU A 224 7.09 -16.06 -4.56
N LYS A 225 7.08 -16.69 -3.39
CA LYS A 225 6.09 -17.70 -3.03
C LYS A 225 4.66 -17.13 -3.09
N ARG A 226 4.43 -15.99 -2.45
CA ARG A 226 3.09 -15.36 -2.41
C ARG A 226 2.63 -14.82 -3.76
N LEU A 227 3.56 -14.33 -4.58
CA LEU A 227 3.24 -14.01 -5.96
C LEU A 227 2.78 -15.28 -6.68
N SER A 228 3.47 -16.41 -6.54
CA SER A 228 3.04 -17.68 -7.14
C SER A 228 1.63 -18.11 -6.72
N ASP A 229 1.28 -17.93 -5.45
CA ASP A 229 -0.09 -18.14 -4.98
C ASP A 229 -1.11 -17.23 -5.69
N PHE A 230 -0.75 -15.97 -5.95
CA PHE A 230 -1.58 -15.03 -6.72
C PHE A 230 -1.80 -15.46 -8.18
N ASP A 231 -0.78 -16.01 -8.86
CA ASP A 231 -0.98 -16.50 -10.24
C ASP A 231 -1.89 -17.73 -10.29
N ARG A 232 -1.79 -18.61 -9.30
CA ARG A 232 -2.66 -19.79 -9.16
C ARG A 232 -4.09 -19.42 -8.80
N SER A 233 -4.28 -18.32 -8.06
CA SER A 233 -5.60 -17.84 -7.60
C SER A 233 -6.34 -16.99 -8.63
N ARG A 234 -6.15 -17.27 -9.92
CA ARG A 234 -6.69 -16.47 -11.04
C ARG A 234 -8.21 -16.33 -10.98
N GLN A 235 -8.92 -17.42 -10.67
CA GLN A 235 -10.38 -17.45 -10.59
C GLN A 235 -10.94 -16.45 -9.56
N LEU A 236 -10.26 -16.26 -8.42
CA LEU A 236 -10.68 -15.30 -7.38
C LEU A 236 -10.83 -13.86 -7.92
N PHE A 237 -10.14 -13.52 -9.00
CA PHE A 237 -10.18 -12.18 -9.59
C PHE A 237 -10.97 -12.11 -10.89
N GLU A 238 -11.13 -13.24 -11.60
CA GLU A 238 -11.90 -13.27 -12.86
C GLU A 238 -13.40 -13.39 -12.61
N GLU A 239 -13.76 -14.12 -11.54
CA GLU A 239 -15.14 -14.35 -11.11
C GLU A 239 -15.56 -13.44 -9.95
N TYR A 240 -14.79 -12.37 -9.70
CA TYR A 240 -14.96 -11.53 -8.51
C TYR A 240 -16.35 -10.90 -8.37
N PHE A 241 -16.94 -10.47 -9.49
CA PHE A 241 -18.30 -9.91 -9.55
C PHE A 241 -19.33 -10.93 -10.04
N TYR A 242 -18.96 -12.21 -10.21
CA TYR A 242 -19.93 -13.23 -10.56
C TYR A 242 -20.63 -13.68 -9.28
N LEU A 243 -21.90 -13.31 -9.16
CA LEU A 243 -22.81 -13.90 -8.20
C LEU A 243 -23.20 -15.28 -8.75
N GLU A 244 -22.97 -16.34 -7.99
CA GLU A 244 -23.61 -17.61 -8.35
C GLU A 244 -25.13 -17.40 -8.30
N PRO A 245 -25.90 -17.95 -9.25
CA PRO A 245 -27.34 -18.00 -9.11
C PRO A 245 -27.63 -18.64 -7.75
N SER A 246 -28.32 -17.90 -6.88
CA SER A 246 -28.85 -18.43 -5.63
C SER A 246 -29.53 -19.75 -5.96
N VAL A 247 -29.01 -20.85 -5.42
CA VAL A 247 -29.64 -22.17 -5.51
C VAL A 247 -31.07 -21.96 -5.02
N GLU A 248 -32.03 -22.02 -5.95
CA GLU A 248 -33.45 -22.05 -5.62
C GLU A 248 -33.62 -23.16 -4.58
N CYS A 249 -34.01 -22.77 -3.37
CA CYS A 249 -34.46 -23.71 -2.36
C CYS A 249 -35.82 -24.23 -2.84
N GLY A 250 -35.78 -25.15 -3.82
CA GLY A 250 -36.91 -25.91 -4.30
C GLY A 250 -37.35 -26.89 -3.22
N LYS A 251 -38.06 -26.41 -2.21
CA LYS A 251 -38.97 -27.27 -1.44
C LYS A 251 -40.17 -27.59 -2.34
N LYS A 252 -40.02 -28.64 -3.14
CA LYS A 252 -41.16 -29.44 -3.59
C LYS A 252 -41.74 -30.12 -2.35
N SER A 253 -42.86 -29.60 -1.87
CA SER A 253 -43.83 -30.37 -1.10
C SER A 253 -45.19 -30.12 -1.75
N GLN A 254 -45.42 -30.81 -2.88
CA GLN A 254 -46.75 -31.06 -3.40
C GLN A 254 -47.11 -32.51 -3.05
N GLY A 255 -48.23 -32.65 -2.33
CA GLY A 255 -49.21 -33.74 -2.44
C GLY A 255 -48.72 -35.17 -2.23
N VAL A 256 -49.01 -35.72 -1.05
CA VAL A 256 -49.42 -37.11 -0.94
C VAL A 256 -50.91 -37.07 -0.62
N SER A 257 -51.70 -37.64 -1.54
CA SER A 257 -53.12 -37.96 -1.38
C SER A 257 -53.35 -38.98 -0.27
#